data_AF-A0A838RZW7-F1
#
_entry.id   AF-A0A838RZW7-F1
#
_cell.length_a   1.000
_cell.length_b   1.000
_cell.length_c   1.000
_cell.angle_alpha   90.00
_cell.angle_beta   90.00
_cell.angle_gamma   90.00
#
_symmetry.space_group_name_H-M   'P 1'
#
loop_
_entity.id
_entity.type
_entity.pdbx_description
1 polymer ?
#
loop_
_entity_poly.entity_id
_entity_poly.type
_entity_poly.pdbx_seq_one_letter_code
_entity_poly.pdbx_strand_id
1 'polypeptide(L)'
;QPNNKNSRDISYPIVFSPGQIAADAGPWIEPWGPWAAAITNNDTGSLNNDGSQDDDYEIVGPQVFRFEYWYLLKNGNLTDVPWDKDARPSQTTLTNPAPIGLVDVQAIGVAIAVIDPASRSTVPSSSLFDLVSDLDDFATAPGRGNGGAKKAGDIEAKWNTVLQTVASTGQTSSGPTSKVPPAAASAIRVYSRYFDLRIP
;
A
#
# COMPACT_ATOMS: atom_id res chain seq x y z
N GLN A 1 -3.81 6.44 16.18
CA GLN A 1 -3.29 7.08 14.94
C GLN A 1 -1.87 6.56 14.77
N PRO A 2 -1.52 5.85 13.69
CA PRO A 2 -0.13 5.46 13.49
C PRO A 2 0.69 6.72 13.25
N ASN A 3 1.75 6.87 14.04
CA ASN A 3 2.57 8.07 14.10
C ASN A 3 3.44 8.14 12.84
N ASN A 4 2.93 8.87 11.85
CA ASN A 4 3.58 9.24 10.61
C ASN A 4 4.86 10.05 10.92
N LYS A 5 5.99 9.38 11.15
CA LYS A 5 7.26 10.08 11.28
C LYS A 5 7.62 10.57 9.86
N ASN A 6 7.59 11.89 9.71
CA ASN A 6 7.71 12.63 8.45
C ASN A 6 9.17 12.99 8.16
N SER A 7 9.97 12.10 7.56
CA SER A 7 11.33 12.48 7.12
C SER A 7 11.45 12.46 5.61
N ARG A 8 11.64 13.62 5.01
CA ARG A 8 11.74 13.85 3.55
C ARG A 8 13.08 13.40 2.94
N ASP A 9 14.03 12.95 3.76
CA ASP A 9 15.45 12.80 3.39
C ASP A 9 15.98 11.35 3.39
N ILE A 10 15.10 10.35 3.55
CA ILE A 10 15.48 8.91 3.62
C ILE A 10 15.24 8.17 2.30
N SER A 11 16.03 7.11 2.05
CA SER A 11 15.75 6.12 1.00
C SER A 11 14.49 5.33 1.36
N TYR A 12 13.61 5.13 0.38
CA TYR A 12 12.31 4.45 0.55
C TYR A 12 12.31 3.06 -0.09
N PRO A 13 12.73 1.98 0.61
CA PRO A 13 12.26 0.65 0.27
C PRO A 13 10.82 0.49 0.77
N ILE A 14 9.94 -0.12 -0.02
CA ILE A 14 8.71 -0.68 0.55
C ILE A 14 9.02 -2.05 1.15
N VAL A 15 8.68 -2.20 2.43
CA VAL A 15 8.86 -3.44 3.20
C VAL A 15 7.51 -4.08 3.53
N PHE A 16 7.42 -5.41 3.46
CA PHE A 16 6.24 -6.23 3.74
C PHE A 16 6.61 -7.36 4.71
N SER A 17 5.72 -7.80 5.59
CA SER A 17 6.04 -8.90 6.51
C SER A 17 5.84 -10.28 5.89
N PRO A 18 6.89 -11.11 5.67
CA PRO A 18 6.74 -12.46 5.11
C PRO A 18 6.36 -13.46 6.22
N GLY A 19 5.29 -13.17 6.96
CA GLY A 19 4.72 -14.11 7.93
C GLY A 19 3.64 -14.99 7.29
N GLN A 20 3.64 -16.30 7.60
CA GLN A 20 2.43 -17.11 7.49
C GLN A 20 1.39 -16.50 8.44
N ILE A 21 0.15 -16.26 7.98
CA ILE A 21 -0.96 -15.83 8.86
C ILE A 21 -1.24 -16.97 9.84
N ALA A 22 -0.54 -16.98 10.97
CA ALA A 22 -0.78 -17.90 12.06
C ALA A 22 -2.03 -17.39 12.82
N ALA A 23 -3.09 -18.19 12.82
CA ALA A 23 -4.40 -17.82 13.36
C ALA A 23 -4.43 -17.74 14.91
N ASP A 24 -3.34 -18.10 15.58
CA ASP A 24 -3.27 -18.40 17.01
C ASP A 24 -2.56 -17.33 17.86
N ALA A 25 -1.82 -16.40 17.25
CA ALA A 25 -1.33 -15.19 17.92
C ALA A 25 -0.88 -14.16 16.89
N GLY A 26 -1.81 -13.33 16.39
CA GLY A 26 -1.39 -12.09 15.73
C GLY A 26 -0.59 -11.21 16.71
N PRO A 27 0.30 -10.32 16.24
CA PRO A 27 1.19 -9.53 17.08
C PRO A 27 0.42 -8.39 17.76
N TRP A 28 -0.42 -8.74 18.74
CA TRP A 28 -1.39 -7.86 19.38
C TRP A 28 -1.02 -7.51 20.82
N ILE A 29 0.27 -7.28 21.11
CA ILE A 29 0.71 -6.78 22.42
C ILE A 29 1.29 -5.37 22.25
N GLU A 30 0.67 -4.41 22.93
CA GLU A 30 1.10 -3.01 23.07
C GLU A 30 2.58 -2.90 23.52
N PRO A 31 3.34 -1.86 23.13
CA PRO A 31 2.89 -0.51 22.76
C PRO A 31 2.77 -0.24 21.24
N TRP A 32 2.86 -1.27 20.39
CA TRP A 32 2.99 -1.12 18.93
C TRP A 32 1.85 -1.75 18.11
N GLY A 33 0.61 -1.83 18.61
CA GLY A 33 -0.52 -2.32 17.79
C GLY A 33 -0.81 -1.42 16.58
N PRO A 34 -1.84 -1.71 15.76
CA PRO A 34 -2.02 -2.90 14.89
C PRO A 34 -0.93 -2.96 13.80
N TRP A 35 -0.92 -4.00 12.96
CA TRP A 35 -0.18 -4.05 11.68
C TRP A 35 0.06 -2.65 11.12
N ALA A 36 1.26 -2.14 11.31
CA ALA A 36 1.58 -0.84 10.78
C ALA A 36 1.65 -1.04 9.26
N ALA A 37 0.73 -0.38 8.53
CA ALA A 37 0.72 -0.36 7.07
C ALA A 37 2.16 -0.19 6.58
N ALA A 38 2.60 -0.98 5.59
CA ALA A 38 3.96 -1.01 5.03
C ALA A 38 4.71 0.27 5.37
N ILE A 39 5.40 0.28 6.52
CA ILE A 39 5.89 1.55 7.05
C ILE A 39 7.03 1.93 6.14
N THR A 40 7.04 3.18 5.72
CA THR A 40 8.27 3.86 5.34
C THR A 40 9.36 3.44 6.34
N ASN A 41 10.50 2.97 5.85
CA ASN A 41 11.67 2.66 6.67
C ASN A 41 12.23 3.97 7.24
N ASN A 42 11.45 4.66 8.06
CA ASN A 42 11.89 5.86 8.70
C ASN A 42 12.64 5.48 9.96
N ASP A 43 13.95 5.41 9.82
CA ASP A 43 14.78 5.93 10.89
C ASP A 43 16.01 6.66 10.35
N THR A 44 16.33 7.73 11.05
CA THR A 44 17.39 8.71 10.86
C THR A 44 18.82 8.13 11.02
N GLY A 45 19.05 6.88 10.62
CA GLY A 45 20.20 6.10 11.08
C GLY A 45 21.06 5.41 10.03
N SER A 46 20.66 5.25 8.77
CA SER A 46 21.53 4.60 7.79
C SER A 46 21.36 5.14 6.39
N LEU A 47 22.38 5.89 5.96
CA LEU A 47 22.45 6.49 4.64
C LEU A 47 22.60 5.48 3.49
N ASN A 48 22.68 4.15 3.73
CA ASN A 48 23.13 3.20 2.69
C ASN A 48 22.62 1.75 2.77
N ASN A 49 21.59 1.40 3.56
CA ASN A 49 21.10 0.02 3.58
C ASN A 49 19.72 -0.11 2.92
N ASP A 50 19.73 -0.70 1.71
CA ASP A 50 18.55 -1.25 1.02
C ASP A 50 18.02 -2.49 1.76
N GLY A 51 17.73 -2.36 3.06
CA GLY A 51 17.22 -3.43 3.91
C GLY A 51 16.05 -2.95 4.77
N SER A 52 15.15 -3.88 5.10
CA SER A 52 14.27 -3.68 6.26
C SER A 52 15.13 -3.67 7.52
N GLN A 53 14.87 -2.74 8.44
CA GLN A 53 15.49 -2.76 9.78
C GLN A 53 14.70 -3.61 10.78
N ASP A 54 13.53 -4.09 10.36
CA ASP A 54 12.69 -5.02 11.09
C ASP A 54 12.81 -6.39 10.42
N ASP A 55 13.30 -7.37 11.17
CA ASP A 55 13.49 -8.76 10.70
C ASP A 55 12.16 -9.41 10.32
N ASP A 56 11.03 -8.89 10.83
CA ASP A 56 9.70 -9.33 10.45
C ASP A 56 9.28 -8.80 9.07
N TYR A 57 10.08 -7.97 8.40
CA TYR A 57 9.75 -7.38 7.09
C TYR A 57 10.84 -7.60 6.02
N GLU A 58 10.42 -7.77 4.78
CA GLU A 58 11.24 -7.92 3.58
C GLU A 58 10.94 -6.83 2.55
N ILE A 59 11.93 -6.44 1.76
CA ILE A 59 11.71 -5.50 0.65
C ILE A 59 10.93 -6.21 -0.47
N VAL A 60 9.77 -5.68 -0.83
CA VAL A 60 8.91 -6.24 -1.89
C VAL A 60 9.62 -6.24 -3.25
N GLY A 61 10.46 -5.22 -3.48
CA GLY A 61 11.40 -5.16 -4.59
C GLY A 61 12.05 -3.78 -4.70
N PRO A 62 13.31 -3.68 -5.18
CA PRO A 62 14.06 -2.42 -5.20
C PRO A 62 13.45 -1.34 -6.13
N GLN A 63 12.50 -1.72 -6.98
CA GLN A 63 11.80 -0.82 -7.91
C GLN A 63 10.42 -0.42 -7.40
N VAL A 64 9.92 -1.07 -6.33
CA VAL A 64 8.58 -0.83 -5.79
C VAL A 64 8.64 0.34 -4.83
N PHE A 65 7.83 1.37 -5.10
CA PHE A 65 7.73 2.54 -4.23
C PHE A 65 6.29 2.83 -3.77
N ARG A 66 5.29 2.09 -4.29
CA ARG A 66 3.92 2.02 -3.76
C ARG A 66 3.42 0.58 -3.80
N PHE A 67 2.76 0.14 -2.73
CA PHE A 67 2.14 -1.18 -2.60
C PHE A 67 0.81 -1.02 -1.86
N GLU A 68 -0.25 -1.61 -2.38
CA GLU A 68 -1.56 -1.70 -1.76
C GLU A 68 -2.13 -3.10 -1.96
N TYR A 69 -2.96 -3.54 -1.03
CA TYR A 69 -3.71 -4.79 -1.14
C TYR A 69 -5.13 -4.63 -0.61
N TRP A 70 -6.02 -5.49 -1.09
CA TRP A 70 -7.42 -5.52 -0.69
C TRP A 70 -7.98 -6.93 -0.84
N TYR A 71 -9.14 -7.16 -0.23
CA TYR A 71 -9.81 -8.45 -0.26
C TYR A 71 -11.05 -8.38 -1.15
N LEU A 72 -11.19 -9.35 -2.06
CA LEU A 72 -12.46 -9.69 -2.67
C LEU A 72 -13.14 -10.72 -1.78
N LEU A 73 -14.30 -10.37 -1.22
CA LEU A 73 -15.11 -11.29 -0.45
C LEU A 73 -15.94 -12.20 -1.36
N LYS A 74 -16.36 -13.35 -0.83
CA LYS A 74 -17.24 -14.31 -1.52
C LYS A 74 -18.61 -13.73 -1.88
N ASN A 75 -19.02 -12.65 -1.21
CA ASN A 75 -20.24 -11.90 -1.54
C ASN A 75 -20.04 -10.92 -2.72
N GLY A 76 -18.83 -10.82 -3.27
CA GLY A 76 -18.48 -9.94 -4.40
C GLY A 76 -18.00 -8.54 -4.01
N ASN A 77 -18.04 -8.17 -2.73
CA ASN A 77 -17.58 -6.86 -2.27
C ASN A 77 -16.06 -6.79 -2.17
N LEU A 78 -15.49 -5.63 -2.49
CA LEU A 78 -14.10 -5.33 -2.17
C LEU A 78 -13.99 -4.55 -0.86
N THR A 79 -13.00 -4.91 -0.05
CA THR A 79 -12.84 -4.38 1.31
C THR A 79 -11.37 -4.38 1.73
N ASP A 80 -11.07 -3.52 2.69
CA ASP A 80 -9.78 -3.38 3.36
C ASP A 80 -9.60 -4.38 4.51
N VAL A 81 -10.64 -5.15 4.85
CA VAL A 81 -10.59 -6.18 5.90
C VAL A 81 -10.95 -7.57 5.35
N PRO A 82 -10.35 -8.66 5.86
CA PRO A 82 -10.58 -10.01 5.34
C PRO A 82 -11.91 -10.66 5.81
N TRP A 83 -12.97 -9.88 6.05
CA TRP A 83 -14.29 -10.39 6.44
C TRP A 83 -15.44 -9.52 5.96
N ASP A 84 -16.63 -10.11 5.92
CA ASP A 84 -17.87 -9.39 5.64
C ASP A 84 -18.32 -8.59 6.88
N LYS A 85 -18.12 -7.27 6.84
CA LYS A 85 -18.50 -6.34 7.92
C LYS A 85 -20.02 -6.31 8.18
N ASP A 86 -20.85 -6.58 7.16
CA ASP A 86 -22.31 -6.57 7.32
C ASP A 86 -22.80 -7.88 7.94
N ALA A 87 -22.23 -9.01 7.53
CA ALA A 87 -22.51 -10.31 8.15
C ALA A 87 -21.90 -10.45 9.54
N ARG A 88 -20.83 -9.68 9.85
CA ARG A 88 -20.07 -9.75 11.10
C ARG A 88 -19.80 -8.35 11.68
N PRO A 89 -20.84 -7.62 12.11
CA PRO A 89 -20.71 -6.22 12.52
C PRO A 89 -19.90 -6.01 13.81
N SER A 90 -19.74 -7.05 14.63
CA SER A 90 -18.92 -7.02 15.85
C SER A 90 -17.47 -7.48 15.63
N GLN A 91 -17.13 -7.98 14.43
CA GLN A 91 -15.79 -8.49 14.14
C GLN A 91 -14.79 -7.34 14.02
N THR A 92 -13.68 -7.46 14.74
CA THR A 92 -12.63 -6.43 14.80
C THR A 92 -11.26 -6.94 14.33
N THR A 93 -11.03 -8.25 14.41
CA THR A 93 -9.80 -8.92 13.95
C THR A 93 -10.14 -10.24 13.27
N LEU A 94 -9.15 -11.05 12.84
CA LEU A 94 -9.40 -12.42 12.35
C LEU A 94 -9.88 -13.41 13.44
N THR A 95 -9.76 -13.03 14.72
CA THR A 95 -9.97 -13.91 15.88
C THR A 95 -11.01 -13.43 16.89
N ASN A 96 -11.49 -12.18 16.79
CA ASN A 96 -12.41 -11.58 17.76
C ASN A 96 -13.65 -10.96 17.08
N PRO A 97 -14.89 -11.36 17.48
CA PRO A 97 -15.25 -12.27 18.59
C PRO A 97 -15.15 -13.77 18.26
N ALA A 98 -14.89 -14.13 17.01
CA ALA A 98 -14.72 -15.50 16.60
C ALA A 98 -13.47 -15.68 15.72
N PRO A 99 -12.79 -16.84 15.79
CA PRO A 99 -11.74 -17.23 14.85
C PRO A 99 -12.35 -17.57 13.49
N ILE A 100 -12.35 -16.58 12.60
CA ILE A 100 -12.92 -16.71 11.26
C ILE A 100 -11.85 -17.02 10.21
N GLY A 101 -10.58 -16.69 10.45
CA GLY A 101 -9.55 -16.81 9.41
C GLY A 101 -9.98 -16.10 8.12
N LEU A 102 -9.67 -16.69 6.96
CA LEU A 102 -10.02 -16.12 5.64
C LEU A 102 -11.32 -16.69 5.06
N VAL A 103 -12.24 -17.17 5.90
CA VAL A 103 -13.46 -17.88 5.44
C VAL A 103 -14.36 -17.06 4.53
N ASP A 104 -14.37 -15.74 4.66
CA ASP A 104 -15.19 -14.85 3.85
C ASP A 104 -14.44 -14.35 2.59
N VAL A 105 -13.12 -14.56 2.52
CA VAL A 105 -12.27 -14.08 1.42
C VAL A 105 -12.32 -15.05 0.25
N GLN A 106 -12.50 -14.50 -0.94
CA GLN A 106 -12.41 -15.21 -2.21
C GLN A 106 -11.05 -15.00 -2.87
N ALA A 107 -10.53 -13.77 -2.88
CA ALA A 107 -9.23 -13.46 -3.45
C ALA A 107 -8.58 -12.27 -2.74
N ILE A 108 -7.25 -12.17 -2.88
CA ILE A 108 -6.48 -10.99 -2.47
C ILE A 108 -6.08 -10.26 -3.75
N GLY A 109 -6.49 -9.00 -3.88
CA GLY A 109 -6.00 -8.10 -4.91
C GLY A 109 -4.78 -7.34 -4.40
N VAL A 110 -3.77 -7.16 -5.25
CA VAL A 110 -2.57 -6.39 -4.96
C VAL A 110 -2.31 -5.42 -6.10
N ALA A 111 -1.99 -4.17 -5.79
CA ALA A 111 -1.49 -3.17 -6.74
C ALA A 111 -0.11 -2.67 -6.29
N ILE A 112 0.81 -2.56 -7.25
CA ILE A 112 2.13 -1.97 -7.03
C ILE A 112 2.41 -0.89 -8.06
N ALA A 113 3.08 0.18 -7.64
CA ALA A 113 3.71 1.14 -8.53
C ALA A 113 5.22 0.93 -8.49
N VAL A 114 5.81 0.79 -9.67
CA VAL A 114 7.25 0.59 -9.84
C VAL A 114 7.85 1.67 -10.71
N ILE A 115 9.12 1.99 -10.43
CA ILE A 115 9.93 2.92 -11.20
C ILE A 115 11.30 2.29 -11.45
N ASP A 116 11.80 2.40 -12.68
CA ASP A 116 13.11 1.85 -13.00
C ASP A 116 14.22 2.60 -12.25
N PRO A 117 15.36 1.94 -11.95
CA PRO A 117 16.41 2.55 -11.14
C PRO A 117 16.98 3.86 -11.72
N ALA A 118 17.07 3.98 -13.05
CA ALA A 118 17.61 5.18 -13.67
C ALA A 118 16.65 6.36 -13.48
N SER A 119 15.36 6.18 -13.76
CA SER A 119 14.34 7.20 -13.51
C SER A 119 14.24 7.54 -12.02
N ARG A 120 14.26 6.54 -11.15
CA ARG A 120 14.23 6.70 -9.67
C ARG A 120 15.35 7.59 -9.15
N SER A 121 16.54 7.46 -9.71
CA SER A 121 17.72 8.24 -9.31
C SER A 121 17.58 9.74 -9.59
N THR A 122 16.69 10.14 -10.50
CA THR A 122 16.44 11.54 -10.86
C THR A 122 15.37 12.21 -9.98
N VAL A 123 14.66 11.43 -9.15
CA VAL A 123 13.59 11.91 -8.29
C VAL A 123 14.12 12.11 -6.87
N PRO A 124 14.10 13.33 -6.31
CA PRO A 124 14.43 13.56 -4.91
C PRO A 124 13.56 12.71 -3.98
N SER A 125 14.13 12.16 -2.91
CA SER A 125 13.38 11.34 -1.95
C SER A 125 12.14 12.04 -1.39
N SER A 126 12.24 13.36 -1.14
CA SER A 126 11.14 14.20 -0.70
C SER A 126 9.98 14.25 -1.71
N SER A 127 10.31 14.37 -2.99
CA SER A 127 9.32 14.39 -4.07
C SER A 127 8.72 13.03 -4.35
N LEU A 128 9.49 11.95 -4.13
CA LEU A 128 8.94 10.60 -4.20
C LEU A 128 7.97 10.33 -3.05
N PHE A 129 8.28 10.78 -1.83
CA PHE A 129 7.37 10.68 -0.69
C PHE A 129 6.06 11.43 -0.95
N ASP A 130 6.17 12.67 -1.43
CA ASP A 130 4.98 13.46 -1.78
C ASP A 130 4.20 12.78 -2.92
N LEU A 131 4.87 12.14 -3.90
CA LEU A 131 4.21 11.35 -4.95
C LEU A 131 3.49 10.12 -4.39
N VAL A 132 4.10 9.38 -3.45
CA VAL A 132 3.47 8.24 -2.77
C VAL A 132 2.21 8.69 -2.03
N SER A 133 2.26 9.84 -1.36
CA SER A 133 1.11 10.41 -0.66
C SER A 133 -0.04 10.81 -1.60
N ASP A 134 0.24 11.09 -2.87
CA ASP A 134 -0.80 11.38 -3.88
C ASP A 134 -1.46 10.09 -4.41
N LEU A 135 -0.80 8.94 -4.26
CA LEU A 135 -1.33 7.65 -4.69
C LEU A 135 -2.27 7.10 -3.61
N ASP A 136 -3.57 7.32 -3.79
CA ASP A 136 -4.68 6.88 -2.91
C ASP A 136 -4.46 5.51 -2.23
N ASP A 137 -4.79 5.41 -0.94
CA ASP A 137 -4.88 4.14 -0.21
C ASP A 137 -6.18 3.41 -0.54
N PHE A 138 -6.18 2.08 -0.63
CA PHE A 138 -7.42 1.35 -0.91
C PHE A 138 -8.48 1.60 0.16
N ALA A 139 -8.10 1.66 1.44
CA ALA A 139 -9.04 1.86 2.56
C ALA A 139 -9.83 3.18 2.42
N THR A 140 -9.14 4.27 2.09
CA THR A 140 -9.72 5.63 2.04
C THR A 140 -10.18 6.05 0.64
N ALA A 141 -9.71 5.38 -0.42
CA ALA A 141 -10.08 5.66 -1.80
C ALA A 141 -11.60 5.56 -2.02
N PRO A 142 -12.32 6.63 -2.39
CA PRO A 142 -13.71 6.47 -2.83
C PRO A 142 -13.76 5.53 -4.04
N GLY A 143 -14.76 4.65 -4.11
CA GLY A 143 -15.02 3.89 -5.34
C GLY A 143 -15.45 4.82 -6.47
N ARG A 144 -15.55 4.33 -7.70
CA ARG A 144 -16.01 5.15 -8.83
C ARG A 144 -17.43 5.71 -8.61
N GLY A 145 -17.54 7.06 -8.59
CA GLY A 145 -18.76 7.82 -8.25
C GLY A 145 -18.62 8.51 -6.88
N ASN A 146 -19.34 9.61 -6.62
CA ASN A 146 -19.26 10.35 -5.35
C ASN A 146 -19.71 9.45 -4.17
N GLY A 147 -18.76 8.76 -3.51
CA GLY A 147 -19.04 7.74 -2.49
C GLY A 147 -19.47 6.37 -3.05
N GLY A 148 -19.14 6.05 -4.31
CA GLY A 148 -19.52 4.78 -4.94
C GLY A 148 -18.84 3.55 -4.31
N ALA A 149 -19.41 2.36 -4.53
CA ALA A 149 -18.82 1.09 -4.11
C ALA A 149 -17.48 0.85 -4.81
N LYS A 150 -16.46 0.43 -4.06
CA LYS A 150 -15.12 0.11 -4.58
C LYS A 150 -15.20 -1.05 -5.57
N LYS A 151 -14.51 -0.93 -6.70
CA LYS A 151 -14.44 -1.95 -7.75
C LYS A 151 -12.99 -2.31 -8.07
N ALA A 152 -12.82 -3.52 -8.62
CA ALA A 152 -11.54 -3.96 -9.13
C ALA A 152 -11.08 -2.98 -10.24
N GLY A 153 -9.83 -2.52 -10.19
CA GLY A 153 -9.31 -1.50 -11.11
C GLY A 153 -9.42 -0.05 -10.63
N ASP A 154 -10.16 0.24 -9.54
CA ASP A 154 -10.34 1.63 -9.08
C ASP A 154 -9.02 2.25 -8.61
N ILE A 155 -8.20 1.51 -7.86
CA ILE A 155 -6.89 1.98 -7.38
C ILE A 155 -5.94 2.22 -8.54
N GLU A 156 -5.86 1.27 -9.48
CA GLU A 156 -5.00 1.40 -10.66
C GLU A 156 -5.41 2.61 -11.51
N ALA A 157 -6.71 2.87 -11.69
CA ALA A 157 -7.20 4.02 -12.42
C ALA A 157 -6.85 5.36 -11.75
N LYS A 158 -6.99 5.42 -10.41
CA LYS A 158 -6.67 6.62 -9.62
C LYS A 158 -5.17 6.91 -9.64
N TRP A 159 -4.35 5.90 -9.40
CA TRP A 159 -2.90 6.02 -9.48
C TRP A 159 -2.46 6.46 -10.88
N ASN A 160 -3.00 5.84 -11.94
CA ASN A 160 -2.67 6.26 -13.31
C ASN A 160 -3.08 7.71 -13.59
N THR A 161 -4.18 8.21 -13.02
CA THR A 161 -4.61 9.61 -13.20
C THR A 161 -3.64 10.58 -12.53
N VAL A 162 -3.19 10.27 -11.31
CA VAL A 162 -2.14 11.02 -10.62
C VAL A 162 -0.86 11.01 -11.45
N LEU A 163 -0.38 9.82 -11.84
CA LEU A 163 0.85 9.66 -12.60
C LEU A 163 0.82 10.39 -13.95
N GLN A 164 -0.31 10.38 -14.67
CA GLN A 164 -0.48 11.14 -15.91
C GLN A 164 -0.42 12.66 -15.66
N THR A 165 -1.00 13.12 -14.55
CA THR A 165 -0.92 14.53 -14.15
C THR A 165 0.52 14.92 -13.86
N VAL A 166 1.22 14.15 -13.02
CA VAL A 166 2.64 14.40 -12.69
C VAL A 166 3.54 14.30 -13.92
N ALA A 167 3.28 13.36 -14.82
CA ALA A 167 3.99 13.25 -16.10
C ALA A 167 3.77 14.47 -17.00
N SER A 168 2.65 15.18 -16.86
CA SER A 168 2.35 16.37 -17.64
C SER A 168 2.86 17.66 -17.00
N THR A 169 2.84 17.76 -15.67
CA THR A 169 3.17 18.99 -14.93
C THR A 169 4.56 19.00 -14.32
N GLY A 170 5.13 17.81 -14.08
CA GLY A 170 6.35 17.61 -13.31
C GLY A 170 6.20 17.90 -11.80
N GLN A 171 4.97 17.95 -11.28
CA GLN A 171 4.65 18.37 -9.92
C GLN A 171 3.68 17.40 -9.25
N THR A 172 3.91 17.13 -7.96
CA THR A 172 2.94 16.44 -7.08
C THR A 172 1.93 17.45 -6.52
N SER A 173 0.95 16.99 -5.74
CA SER A 173 -0.06 17.85 -5.08
C SER A 173 0.56 18.88 -4.12
N SER A 174 1.79 18.65 -3.65
CA SER A 174 2.57 19.58 -2.83
C SER A 174 3.11 20.79 -3.61
N GLY A 175 2.83 20.87 -4.91
CA GLY A 175 3.10 22.03 -5.76
C GLY A 175 4.59 22.20 -6.09
N PRO A 176 5.06 23.44 -6.32
CA PRO A 176 6.35 23.70 -6.97
C PRO A 176 7.59 23.26 -6.18
N THR A 177 7.41 22.90 -4.90
CA THR A 177 8.49 22.41 -4.02
C THR A 177 8.72 20.90 -4.14
N SER A 178 7.79 20.17 -4.76
CA SER A 178 7.89 18.74 -5.03
C SER A 178 7.93 18.49 -6.53
N LYS A 179 9.13 18.19 -7.04
CA LYS A 179 9.39 18.06 -8.47
C LYS A 179 9.72 16.62 -8.81
N VAL A 180 8.92 16.05 -9.69
CA VAL A 180 9.16 14.74 -10.29
C VAL A 180 9.40 14.99 -11.78
N PRO A 181 10.59 14.71 -12.33
CA PRO A 181 10.83 14.87 -13.75
C PRO A 181 9.74 14.16 -14.58
N PRO A 182 9.10 14.83 -15.56
CA PRO A 182 8.08 14.24 -16.42
C PRO A 182 8.47 12.88 -17.02
N ALA A 183 9.74 12.74 -17.42
CA ALA A 183 10.29 11.49 -17.94
C ALA A 183 10.28 10.37 -16.88
N ALA A 184 10.65 10.68 -15.64
CA ALA A 184 10.64 9.72 -14.54
C ALA A 184 9.21 9.32 -14.17
N ALA A 185 8.27 10.27 -14.12
CA ALA A 185 6.86 9.97 -13.89
C ALA A 185 6.26 9.10 -15.01
N SER A 186 6.61 9.36 -16.27
CA SER A 186 6.18 8.57 -17.44
C SER A 186 6.78 7.16 -17.48
N ALA A 187 7.88 6.94 -16.78
CA ALA A 187 8.52 5.62 -16.64
C ALA A 187 7.84 4.74 -15.59
N ILE A 188 7.01 5.31 -14.72
CA ILE A 188 6.30 4.55 -13.69
C ILE A 188 5.33 3.57 -14.35
N ARG A 189 5.27 2.35 -13.80
CA ARG A 189 4.31 1.31 -14.21
C ARG A 189 3.49 0.88 -13.00
N VAL A 190 2.19 0.79 -13.21
CA VAL A 190 1.26 0.21 -12.22
C VAL A 190 0.92 -1.21 -12.65
N TYR A 191 1.15 -2.16 -11.77
CA TYR A 191 0.79 -3.56 -11.97
C TYR A 191 -0.22 -3.97 -10.91
N SER A 192 -1.15 -4.85 -11.28
CA SER A 192 -2.00 -5.54 -10.32
C SER A 192 -2.08 -7.03 -10.58
N ARG A 193 -2.32 -7.78 -9.50
CA ARG A 193 -2.52 -9.23 -9.54
C ARG A 193 -3.58 -9.62 -8.51
N TYR A 194 -4.31 -10.68 -8.85
CA TYR A 194 -5.30 -11.31 -7.97
C TYR A 194 -4.80 -12.70 -7.59
N PHE A 195 -4.78 -13.00 -6.31
CA PHE A 195 -4.46 -14.29 -5.74
C PHE A 195 -5.76 -14.95 -5.29
N ASP A 196 -6.20 -15.95 -6.06
CA ASP A 196 -7.42 -16.71 -5.77
C ASP A 196 -7.19 -17.64 -4.58
N LEU A 197 -8.11 -17.60 -3.61
CA LEU A 197 -8.06 -18.44 -2.41
C LEU A 197 -9.11 -19.56 -2.42
N ARG A 198 -9.85 -19.73 -3.53
CA ARG A 198 -10.75 -20.86 -3.69
C ARG A 198 -9.93 -22.14 -3.83
N ILE A 199 -10.30 -23.15 -3.04
CA ILE A 199 -9.74 -24.49 -3.18
C ILE A 199 -10.27 -25.07 -4.51
N PRO A 200 -9.40 -25.61 -5.39
CA PRO A 200 -9.81 -26.25 -6.64
C PRO A 200 -10.81 -27.40 -6.46
#